data_AF-A0AAF0EQF3-F1
#
_entry.id   AF-A0AAF0EQF3-F1
#
_cell.length_a   1.000
_cell.length_b   1.000
_cell.length_c   1.000
_cell.angle_alpha   90.00
_cell.angle_beta   90.00
_cell.angle_gamma   90.00
#
_symmetry.space_group_name_H-M   'P 1'
#
loop_
_entity.id
_entity.type
_entity.pdbx_description
1 polymer ?
#
loop_
_entity_poly.entity_id
_entity_poly.type
_entity_poly.pdbx_seq_one_letter_code
_entity_poly.pdbx_strand_id
1 'polypeptide(L)'
;MGLVGADCNVSYDVQPEPKCISDCNRKAGQSMWRDWTDDPSSPNFIKSMGFMCERGTPNYMTFMTKGGECMMKCSKADQDTFTQTFGQICNFYNDYTKNPDCKGGP
;
A
#
# COMPACT_ATOMS: atom_id res chain seq x y z
N MET A 1 -14.47 9.43 -2.63
CA MET A 1 -15.53 8.42 -2.49
C MET A 1 -14.84 7.09 -2.23
N GLY A 2 -14.67 6.73 -0.96
CA GLY A 2 -14.02 5.49 -0.57
C GLY A 2 -15.01 4.34 -0.72
N LEU A 3 -14.57 3.22 -1.28
CA LEU A 3 -15.34 1.98 -1.22
C LEU A 3 -14.40 0.83 -0.94
N VAL A 4 -14.37 0.48 0.33
CA VAL A 4 -13.76 -0.70 0.89
C VAL A 4 -14.95 -1.40 1.53
N GLY A 5 -15.64 -2.29 0.80
CA GLY A 5 -16.84 -3.04 1.21
C GLY A 5 -18.09 -2.21 1.61
N ALA A 6 -19.28 -2.55 1.12
CA ALA A 6 -20.52 -1.83 1.50
C ALA A 6 -20.82 -1.88 3.02
N ASP A 7 -20.28 -2.88 3.72
CA ASP A 7 -20.46 -3.10 5.16
C ASP A 7 -19.17 -2.84 5.98
N CYS A 8 -18.07 -2.53 5.31
CA CYS A 8 -16.78 -2.31 5.94
C CYS A 8 -16.60 -0.81 6.21
N ASN A 9 -16.90 -0.40 7.44
CA ASN A 9 -16.78 0.99 7.90
C ASN A 9 -15.32 1.46 8.08
N VAL A 10 -14.40 0.99 7.24
CA VAL A 10 -12.98 1.36 7.22
C VAL A 10 -12.72 2.14 5.93
N SER A 11 -12.59 3.45 6.03
CA SER A 11 -12.32 4.31 4.88
C SER A 11 -10.83 4.48 4.63
N TYR A 12 -10.42 4.41 3.36
CA TYR A 12 -9.08 4.82 2.95
C TYR A 12 -9.05 6.34 2.75
N ASP A 13 -8.52 7.06 3.73
CA ASP A 13 -8.35 8.53 3.72
C ASP A 13 -6.88 8.93 3.90
N VAL A 14 -6.00 8.23 3.20
CA VAL A 14 -4.56 8.55 3.19
C VAL A 14 -4.27 9.46 2.00
N GLN A 15 -3.49 10.50 2.25
CA GLN A 15 -3.02 11.38 1.18
C GLN A 15 -2.26 10.58 0.11
N PRO A 16 -2.47 10.89 -1.19
CA PRO A 16 -1.71 10.24 -2.26
C PRO A 16 -0.20 10.36 -2.03
N GLU A 17 0.53 9.29 -2.28
CA GLU A 17 1.97 9.32 -2.21
C GLU A 17 2.56 10.25 -3.27
N PRO A 18 3.72 10.88 -3.01
CA PRO A 18 4.42 11.64 -4.04
C PRO A 18 4.70 10.76 -5.26
N LYS A 19 4.61 11.34 -6.46
CA LYS A 19 4.69 10.58 -7.71
C LYS A 19 5.93 9.68 -7.80
N CYS A 20 7.10 10.17 -7.34
CA CYS A 20 8.33 9.38 -7.35
C CYS A 20 8.21 8.10 -6.50
N ILE A 21 7.60 8.22 -5.32
CA ILE A 21 7.38 7.11 -4.38
C ILE A 21 6.36 6.12 -4.95
N SER A 22 5.22 6.61 -5.44
CA SER A 22 4.19 5.79 -6.10
C SER A 22 4.75 5.03 -7.31
N ASP A 23 5.56 5.67 -8.15
CA ASP A 23 6.23 5.02 -9.28
C ASP A 23 7.19 3.89 -8.81
N CYS A 24 7.93 4.13 -7.72
CA CYS A 24 8.82 3.13 -7.12
C CYS A 24 8.05 1.94 -6.52
N ASN A 25 6.99 2.21 -5.77
CA ASN A 25 6.09 1.20 -5.21
C ASN A 25 5.47 0.36 -6.33
N ARG A 26 4.97 1.01 -7.37
CA ARG A 26 4.40 0.34 -8.55
C ARG A 26 5.41 -0.55 -9.24
N LYS A 27 6.63 -0.06 -9.47
CA LYS A 27 7.69 -0.86 -10.10
C LYS A 27 8.06 -2.07 -9.24
N ALA A 28 8.20 -1.90 -7.93
CA ALA A 28 8.52 -2.99 -7.01
C ALA A 28 7.39 -4.02 -6.98
N GLY A 29 6.16 -3.58 -6.74
CA GLY A 29 4.96 -4.41 -6.69
C GLY A 29 4.73 -5.17 -7.98
N GLN A 30 4.77 -4.50 -9.13
CA GLN A 30 4.55 -5.14 -10.44
C GLN A 30 5.66 -6.13 -10.83
N SER A 31 6.87 -5.98 -10.27
CA SER A 31 7.94 -6.98 -10.43
C SER A 31 7.68 -8.28 -9.67
N MET A 32 6.80 -8.24 -8.65
CA MET A 32 6.45 -9.39 -7.81
C MET A 32 5.08 -9.95 -8.18
N TRP A 33 4.15 -9.09 -8.55
CA TRP A 33 2.80 -9.45 -8.98
C TRP A 33 2.28 -8.41 -9.97
N ARG A 34 2.02 -8.85 -11.21
CA ARG A 34 1.68 -7.97 -12.34
C ARG A 34 0.46 -7.08 -12.08
N ASP A 35 -0.52 -7.54 -11.32
CA ASP A 35 -1.75 -6.79 -11.05
C ASP A 35 -1.66 -5.89 -9.82
N TRP A 36 -0.45 -5.70 -9.28
CA TRP A 36 -0.21 -4.80 -8.17
C TRP A 36 -0.63 -3.36 -8.54
N THR A 37 -1.28 -2.68 -7.60
CA THR A 37 -1.84 -1.34 -7.75
C THR A 37 -1.82 -0.56 -6.42
N ASP A 38 -1.68 0.75 -6.50
CA ASP A 38 -1.88 1.72 -5.42
C ASP A 38 -3.23 2.45 -5.52
N ASP A 39 -4.07 2.10 -6.51
CA ASP A 39 -5.41 2.65 -6.69
C ASP A 39 -6.41 2.03 -5.69
N PRO A 40 -6.98 2.82 -4.75
CA PRO A 40 -7.92 2.33 -3.75
C PRO A 40 -9.27 1.87 -4.33
N SER A 41 -9.57 2.19 -5.59
CA SER A 41 -10.78 1.71 -6.27
C SER A 41 -10.61 0.34 -6.93
N SER A 42 -9.38 -0.16 -7.01
CA SER A 42 -9.10 -1.45 -7.64
C SER A 42 -9.46 -2.63 -6.70
N PRO A 43 -10.03 -3.73 -7.23
CA PRO A 43 -10.26 -4.94 -6.43
C PRO A 43 -8.95 -5.56 -5.91
N ASN A 44 -7.81 -5.19 -6.49
CA ASN A 44 -6.50 -5.69 -6.09
C ASN A 44 -5.82 -4.86 -4.98
N PHE A 45 -6.41 -3.73 -4.60
CA PHE A 45 -5.79 -2.75 -3.71
C PHE A 45 -5.32 -3.35 -2.39
N ILE A 46 -6.22 -4.01 -1.65
CA ILE A 46 -5.88 -4.61 -0.34
C ILE A 46 -4.77 -5.64 -0.49
N LYS A 47 -4.86 -6.51 -1.50
CA LYS A 47 -3.81 -7.50 -1.76
C LYS A 47 -2.47 -6.84 -2.05
N SER A 48 -2.45 -5.73 -2.80
CA SER A 48 -1.24 -4.94 -3.05
C SER A 48 -0.65 -4.33 -1.77
N MET A 49 -1.50 -3.81 -0.88
CA MET A 49 -1.07 -3.31 0.43
C MET A 49 -0.43 -4.40 1.29
N GLY A 50 -0.85 -5.66 1.16
CA GLY A 50 -0.23 -6.79 1.85
C GLY A 50 1.28 -6.91 1.59
N PHE A 51 1.73 -6.61 0.37
CA PHE A 51 3.16 -6.57 0.03
C PHE A 51 3.91 -5.47 0.78
N MET A 52 3.24 -4.39 1.15
CA MET A 52 3.84 -3.23 1.83
C MET A 52 3.73 -3.32 3.35
N CYS A 53 2.71 -4.00 3.88
CA CYS A 53 2.31 -3.88 5.27
C CYS A 53 2.39 -5.17 6.08
N GLU A 54 2.44 -6.35 5.46
CA GLU A 54 2.58 -7.64 6.17
C GLU A 54 4.02 -7.91 6.60
N ARG A 55 4.45 -7.21 7.66
CA ARG A 55 5.80 -7.33 8.22
C ARG A 55 6.14 -8.78 8.56
N GLY A 56 7.41 -9.15 8.31
CA GLY A 56 7.92 -10.49 8.58
C GLY A 56 7.63 -11.52 7.49
N THR A 57 6.92 -11.14 6.43
CA THR A 57 6.73 -12.01 5.25
C THR A 57 7.86 -11.81 4.23
N PRO A 58 8.17 -12.84 3.40
CA PRO A 58 9.09 -12.69 2.28
C PRO A 58 8.66 -11.61 1.27
N ASN A 59 7.35 -11.44 1.09
CA ASN A 59 6.79 -10.42 0.21
C ASN A 59 7.11 -9.02 0.73
N TYR A 60 6.87 -8.76 2.02
CA TYR A 60 7.23 -7.49 2.64
C TYR A 60 8.71 -7.17 2.50
N MET A 61 9.59 -8.12 2.83
CA MET A 61 11.03 -7.90 2.74
C MET A 61 11.46 -7.57 1.31
N THR A 62 10.97 -8.34 0.33
CA THR A 62 11.30 -8.14 -1.08
C THR A 62 10.78 -6.81 -1.61
N PHE A 63 9.55 -6.43 -1.24
CA PHE A 63 8.95 -5.17 -1.65
C PHE A 63 9.73 -4.00 -1.06
N MET A 64 10.02 -4.01 0.24
CA MET A 64 10.76 -2.94 0.91
C MET A 64 12.19 -2.79 0.36
N THR A 65 12.87 -3.88 0.02
CA THR A 65 14.18 -3.81 -0.65
C THR A 65 14.08 -3.18 -2.04
N LYS A 66 13.22 -3.72 -2.92
CA LYS A 66 13.09 -3.24 -4.31
C LYS A 66 12.56 -1.81 -4.39
N GLY A 67 11.55 -1.50 -3.58
CA GLY A 67 10.96 -0.17 -3.47
C GLY A 67 11.98 0.81 -2.87
N GLY A 68 12.61 0.45 -1.76
CA GLY A 68 13.61 1.27 -1.07
C GLY A 68 14.79 1.67 -1.95
N GLU A 69 15.34 0.75 -2.75
CA GLU A 69 16.40 1.06 -3.71
C GLU A 69 16.02 2.14 -4.73
N CYS A 70 14.76 2.16 -5.15
CA CYS A 70 14.23 3.17 -6.04
C CYS A 70 13.95 4.49 -5.29
N MET A 71 13.32 4.42 -4.12
CA MET A 71 12.93 5.58 -3.32
C MET A 71 14.11 6.41 -2.82
N MET A 72 15.28 5.79 -2.61
CA MET A 72 16.50 6.54 -2.27
C MET A 72 16.90 7.58 -3.33
N LYS A 73 16.38 7.47 -4.55
CA LYS A 73 16.60 8.43 -5.65
C LYS A 73 15.54 9.53 -5.70
N CYS A 74 14.46 9.40 -4.95
CA CYS A 74 13.44 10.44 -4.82
C CYS A 74 13.96 11.61 -3.99
N SER A 75 13.30 12.76 -4.08
CA SER A 75 13.69 13.93 -3.30
C SER A 75 13.57 13.65 -1.80
N LYS A 76 14.35 14.35 -0.97
CA LYS A 76 14.25 14.22 0.49
C LYS A 76 12.84 14.55 0.98
N ALA A 77 12.18 15.53 0.35
CA ALA A 77 10.79 15.88 0.64
C ALA A 77 9.84 14.70 0.37
N ASP A 78 9.99 14.01 -0.77
CA ASP A 78 9.16 12.84 -1.10
C ASP A 78 9.36 11.70 -0.10
N GLN A 79 10.62 11.46 0.30
CA GLN A 79 10.96 10.44 1.30
C GLN A 79 10.37 10.77 2.67
N ASP A 80 10.38 12.04 3.07
CA ASP A 80 9.79 12.51 4.33
C ASP A 80 8.27 12.38 4.31
N THR A 81 7.62 12.76 3.21
CA THR A 81 6.19 12.56 3.02
C THR A 81 5.84 11.06 3.09
N PHE A 82 6.59 10.20 2.40
CA PHE A 82 6.35 8.76 2.45
C PHE A 82 6.50 8.19 3.86
N THR A 83 7.50 8.63 4.62
CA THR A 83 7.68 8.18 6.02
C THR A 83 6.46 8.54 6.88
N GLN A 84 5.83 9.68 6.63
CA GLN A 84 4.63 10.12 7.33
C GLN A 84 3.37 9.33 6.89
N THR A 85 3.22 9.05 5.60
CA THR A 85 2.04 8.37 5.06
C THR A 85 2.11 6.85 5.21
N PHE A 86 3.29 6.24 5.15
CA PHE A 86 3.46 4.78 5.22
C PHE A 86 2.82 4.15 6.46
N GLY A 87 2.95 4.80 7.62
CA GLY A 87 2.29 4.37 8.84
C GLY A 87 0.76 4.39 8.73
N GLN A 88 0.20 5.42 8.09
CA GLN A 88 -1.25 5.55 7.88
C GLN A 88 -1.77 4.48 6.91
N ILE A 89 -1.03 4.24 5.82
CA ILE A 89 -1.32 3.17 4.84
C ILE A 89 -1.41 1.81 5.58
N CYS A 90 -0.39 1.47 6.36
CA CYS A 90 -0.38 0.17 7.04
C CYS A 90 -1.32 0.09 8.24
N ASN A 91 -1.69 1.20 8.88
CA ASN A 91 -2.76 1.22 9.88
C ASN A 91 -4.10 0.88 9.24
N PHE A 92 -4.44 1.52 8.12
CA PHE A 92 -5.65 1.17 7.36
C PHE A 92 -5.66 -0.31 6.97
N TYR A 93 -4.56 -0.85 6.45
CA TYR A 93 -4.47 -2.27 6.09
C TYR A 93 -4.74 -3.19 7.30
N ASN A 94 -4.16 -2.86 8.44
CA ASN A 94 -4.35 -3.62 9.68
C ASN A 94 -5.79 -3.54 10.18
N ASP A 95 -6.42 -2.38 10.10
CA ASP A 95 -7.81 -2.19 10.51
C ASP A 95 -8.76 -2.94 9.57
N TYR A 96 -8.51 -2.88 8.26
CA TYR A 96 -9.25 -3.63 7.25
C TYR A 96 -9.14 -5.15 7.47
N THR A 97 -7.93 -5.68 7.61
CA THR A 97 -7.71 -7.14 7.72
C THR A 97 -8.23 -7.75 9.03
N LYS A 98 -8.30 -6.95 10.11
CA LYS A 98 -8.83 -7.39 11.41
C LYS A 98 -10.35 -7.27 11.50
N ASN A 99 -10.97 -6.42 10.69
CA ASN A 99 -12.40 -6.22 10.76
C ASN A 99 -13.13 -7.40 10.07
N PRO A 100 -13.95 -8.18 10.80
CA PRO A 100 -14.70 -9.30 10.23
C PRO A 100 -15.70 -8.87 9.15
N ASP A 101 -16.21 -7.64 9.22
CA ASP A 101 -17.15 -7.06 8.26
C ASP A 101 -16.47 -6.62 6.96
N CYS A 102 -15.14 -6.48 7.01
CA CYS A 102 -14.28 -6.22 5.86
C CYS A 102 -13.85 -7.50 5.13
N LYS A 103 -14.33 -8.67 5.55
CA LYS A 103 -14.05 -9.94 4.86
C LYS A 103 -14.89 -10.07 3.60
N GLY A 104 -14.40 -9.45 2.53
CA GLY A 104 -14.82 -9.61 1.15
C GLY A 104 -14.15 -8.53 0.30
N GLY A 105 -13.20 -8.83 -0.60
CA GLY A 105 -12.78 -10.10 -1.19
C GLY A 105 -11.58 -9.84 -2.12
N PRO A 106 -11.39 -10.61 -3.20
CA PRO A 106 -12.14 -11.80 -3.64
C PRO A 106 -11.82 -13.07 -2.83
#